data_AF-W9W412-F1
#
_entry.id   AF-W9W412-F1
#
_cell.length_a   1.000
_cell.length_b   1.000
_cell.length_c   1.000
_cell.angle_alpha   90.00
_cell.angle_beta   90.00
_cell.angle_gamma   90.00
#
_symmetry.space_group_name_H-M   'P 1'
#
loop_
_entity.id
_entity.type
_entity.pdbx_description
1 polymer ?
#
loop_
_entity_poly.entity_id
_entity_poly.type
_entity_poly.pdbx_seq_one_letter_code
_entity_poly.pdbx_strand_id
1 'polypeptide(L)'
;MEEALYDALTPVLCIPILTAELSALLSKPTAAAGRQEEPENQQREQLLSHAEAFCSSLGRDHPQHEDEEERDKLGGLRQCTWTRLDNVGAGDNERHSAVQVGRRRKRNTQDDHNDDDDDDDDDGHTQIRGLSVSLLYEKDAFHFVIYTASPRSGLSRRSRIAAATDQRSTESREEPAIVLSKSSPAALKSFTKYILEVFALTVIYPFDPWPSLMQSTLENYLTIVCTGLPIDGGSGLQALQDHFSNIIGKIELTIGISHPIAKALKKVQVIIPASAFLTWYQPVEPSGGESRRPTNTFLRWVADLVKAKSGLALPVFFENDGLRTEQHDHSEGDDDNEDNDSPNALAASRDQHGYLTMRISRISTEAYVMSASGLKFKSRAVHAAAMASSDVDKDGENCVCLANRDLLLAIIDAARHDQQRWAGVT
;
A
#
# COMPACT_ATOMS: atom_id res chain seq x y z
N MET A 1 -2.93 10.81 -2.43
CA MET A 1 -3.77 10.01 -1.50
C MET A 1 -4.97 10.85 -1.10
N GLU A 2 -6.15 10.27 -0.88
CA GLU A 2 -7.33 11.04 -0.48
C GLU A 2 -7.19 11.58 0.96
N GLU A 3 -7.32 12.91 1.13
CA GLU A 3 -7.18 13.59 2.42
C GLU A 3 -8.14 13.07 3.49
N ALA A 4 -9.34 12.64 3.07
CA ALA A 4 -10.39 12.14 3.96
C ALA A 4 -10.00 10.86 4.74
N LEU A 5 -9.00 10.12 4.25
CA LEU A 5 -8.50 8.88 4.87
C LEU A 5 -7.42 9.13 5.93
N TYR A 6 -6.85 10.33 6.00
CA TYR A 6 -5.89 10.65 7.05
C TYR A 6 -6.55 10.72 8.43
N ASP A 7 -5.75 10.40 9.44
CA ASP A 7 -6.09 10.43 10.86
C ASP A 7 -7.20 9.48 11.32
N ALA A 8 -7.78 8.69 10.41
CA ALA A 8 -8.70 7.60 10.69
C ALA A 8 -7.98 6.25 10.58
N LEU A 9 -8.29 5.32 11.50
CA LEU A 9 -7.93 3.92 11.30
C LEU A 9 -8.97 3.30 10.38
N THR A 10 -8.56 2.99 9.15
CA THR A 10 -9.43 2.50 8.09
C THR A 10 -9.22 1.01 7.90
N PRO A 11 -10.28 0.19 8.01
CA PRO A 11 -10.23 -1.20 7.58
C PRO A 11 -9.76 -1.30 6.13
N VAL A 12 -8.91 -2.29 5.88
CA VAL A 12 -8.42 -2.62 4.54
C VAL A 12 -9.05 -3.93 4.13
N LEU A 13 -9.68 -3.95 2.95
CA LEU A 13 -10.16 -5.17 2.32
C LEU A 13 -9.36 -5.43 1.05
N CYS A 14 -9.20 -6.70 0.69
CA CYS A 14 -8.44 -7.14 -0.47
C CYS A 14 -9.38 -7.70 -1.55
N ILE A 15 -9.13 -7.30 -2.79
CA ILE A 15 -9.75 -7.82 -4.02
C ILE A 15 -8.61 -8.47 -4.82
N PRO A 16 -8.52 -9.82 -4.86
CA PRO A 16 -7.41 -10.49 -5.53
C PRO A 16 -7.33 -10.22 -7.02
N ILE A 17 -8.49 -10.20 -7.68
CA ILE A 17 -8.62 -10.06 -9.12
C ILE A 17 -9.76 -9.08 -9.38
N LEU A 18 -9.42 -7.94 -9.99
CA LEU A 18 -10.39 -7.02 -10.55
C LEU A 18 -11.03 -7.62 -11.81
N THR A 19 -12.35 -7.45 -11.95
CA THR A 19 -12.99 -7.68 -13.25
C THR A 19 -12.66 -6.56 -14.23
N ALA A 20 -12.77 -6.86 -15.53
CA ALA A 20 -12.49 -5.89 -16.59
C ALA A 20 -13.34 -4.61 -16.46
N GLU A 21 -14.59 -4.75 -16.01
CA GLU A 21 -15.52 -3.62 -15.81
C GLU A 21 -15.04 -2.70 -14.67
N LEU A 22 -14.64 -3.27 -13.52
CA LEU A 22 -14.15 -2.48 -12.41
C LEU A 22 -12.77 -1.85 -12.72
N SER A 23 -11.89 -2.59 -13.41
CA SER A 23 -10.60 -2.05 -13.88
C SER A 23 -10.78 -0.91 -14.90
N ALA A 24 -11.81 -0.99 -15.76
CA ALA A 24 -12.14 0.09 -16.69
C ALA A 24 -12.59 1.38 -15.96
N LEU A 25 -13.33 1.28 -14.86
CA LEU A 25 -13.70 2.44 -14.03
C LEU A 25 -12.49 3.08 -13.34
N LEU A 26 -11.49 2.27 -12.98
CA LEU A 26 -10.26 2.72 -12.33
C LEU A 26 -9.25 3.33 -13.33
N SER A 27 -9.41 3.06 -14.62
CA SER A 27 -8.46 3.45 -15.66
C SER A 27 -8.87 4.75 -16.37
N LYS A 28 -7.88 5.48 -16.91
CA LYS A 28 -8.14 6.58 -17.84
C LYS A 28 -8.73 6.04 -19.14
N PRO A 29 -9.70 6.72 -19.79
CA PRO A 29 -10.16 6.31 -21.10
C PRO A 29 -8.98 6.40 -22.06
N THR A 30 -8.70 5.31 -22.77
CA THR A 30 -7.72 5.33 -23.86
C THR A 30 -8.23 6.26 -24.96
N ALA A 31 -7.49 7.34 -25.21
CA ALA A 31 -7.77 8.29 -26.29
C ALA A 31 -7.53 7.62 -27.65
N ALA A 32 -8.53 6.91 -28.15
CA ALA A 32 -8.54 6.48 -29.54
C ALA A 32 -8.87 7.71 -30.42
N ALA A 33 -7.84 8.30 -31.02
CA ALA A 33 -7.91 9.26 -32.13
C ALA A 33 -8.81 10.50 -31.93
N GLY A 34 -8.24 11.57 -31.35
CA GLY A 34 -8.56 12.95 -31.73
C GLY A 34 -9.82 13.61 -31.15
N ARG A 35 -10.57 12.96 -30.25
CA ARG A 35 -11.67 13.60 -29.49
C ARG A 35 -11.60 13.22 -28.02
N GLN A 36 -10.91 14.04 -27.23
CA GLN A 36 -10.69 13.81 -25.81
C GLN A 36 -11.98 13.94 -24.97
N GLU A 37 -12.93 14.77 -25.42
CA GLU A 37 -14.13 15.11 -24.63
C GLU A 37 -15.24 14.04 -24.63
N GLU A 38 -15.38 13.25 -25.70
CA GLU A 38 -16.41 12.20 -25.79
C GLU A 38 -16.20 11.03 -24.82
N PRO A 39 -15.00 10.42 -24.70
CA PRO A 39 -14.79 9.28 -23.81
C PRO A 39 -14.78 9.64 -22.32
N GLU A 40 -14.36 10.86 -21.95
CA GLU A 40 -14.41 11.33 -20.56
C GLU A 40 -15.84 11.57 -20.07
N ASN A 41 -16.70 12.13 -20.93
CA ASN A 41 -18.10 12.34 -20.61
C ASN A 41 -18.85 11.00 -20.44
N GLN A 42 -18.60 10.01 -21.30
CA GLN A 42 -19.18 8.67 -21.14
C GLN A 42 -18.76 8.01 -19.83
N GLN A 43 -17.49 8.12 -19.45
CA GLN A 43 -17.03 7.56 -18.18
C GLN A 43 -17.64 8.29 -16.97
N ARG A 44 -17.80 9.62 -17.06
CA ARG A 44 -18.48 10.39 -16.01
C ARG A 44 -19.95 9.97 -15.87
N GLU A 45 -20.65 9.72 -16.98
CA GLU A 45 -22.01 9.18 -16.96
C GLU A 45 -22.07 7.78 -16.33
N GLN A 46 -21.09 6.91 -16.63
CA GLN A 46 -20.98 5.59 -15.98
C GLN A 46 -20.79 5.72 -14.47
N LEU A 47 -19.89 6.60 -14.00
CA LEU A 47 -19.66 6.83 -12.58
C LEU A 47 -20.91 7.40 -11.88
N LEU A 48 -21.63 8.30 -12.54
CA LEU A 48 -22.92 8.81 -12.03
C LEU A 48 -23.97 7.71 -11.96
N SER A 49 -24.06 6.86 -12.99
CA SER A 49 -24.98 5.71 -12.99
C SER A 49 -24.68 4.75 -11.84
N HIS A 50 -23.40 4.46 -11.57
CA HIS A 50 -23.01 3.65 -10.41
C HIS A 50 -23.30 4.34 -9.08
N ALA A 51 -23.15 5.66 -8.99
CA ALA A 51 -23.50 6.42 -7.79
C ALA A 51 -25.01 6.33 -7.49
N GLU A 52 -25.85 6.48 -8.51
CA GLU A 52 -27.31 6.37 -8.38
C GLU A 52 -27.75 4.94 -8.07
N ALA A 53 -27.15 3.94 -8.73
CA ALA A 53 -27.43 2.53 -8.49
C ALA A 53 -27.02 2.11 -7.07
N PHE A 54 -25.84 2.54 -6.61
CA PHE A 54 -25.39 2.28 -5.25
C PHE A 54 -26.30 2.96 -4.23
N CYS A 55 -26.64 4.24 -4.44
CA CYS A 55 -27.59 4.96 -3.59
C CYS A 55 -28.95 4.23 -3.50
N SER A 56 -29.44 3.70 -4.62
CA SER A 56 -30.69 2.92 -4.69
C SER A 56 -30.59 1.52 -4.07
N SER A 57 -29.38 1.03 -3.82
CA SER A 57 -29.12 -0.24 -3.15
C SER A 57 -28.99 -0.09 -1.63
N LEU A 58 -28.65 1.11 -1.14
CA LEU A 58 -28.60 1.41 0.28
C LEU A 58 -29.98 1.17 0.92
N GLY A 59 -30.00 0.38 2.00
CA GLY A 59 -31.23 0.11 2.76
C GLY A 59 -32.12 -1.01 2.23
N ARG A 60 -31.81 -1.68 1.10
CA ARG A 60 -32.66 -2.79 0.59
C ARG A 60 -32.73 -3.99 1.54
N ASP A 61 -31.68 -4.23 2.31
CA ASP A 61 -31.56 -5.36 3.23
C ASP A 61 -31.30 -4.93 4.69
N HIS A 62 -31.49 -3.64 5.01
CA HIS A 62 -31.28 -3.20 6.38
C HIS A 62 -32.48 -3.52 7.27
N PRO A 63 -32.23 -4.02 8.50
CA PRO A 63 -33.23 -4.01 9.55
C PRO A 63 -33.69 -2.57 9.82
N GLN A 64 -35.00 -2.34 9.90
CA GLN A 64 -35.59 -1.00 10.09
C GLN A 64 -35.00 -0.21 11.28
N HIS A 65 -34.57 -0.89 12.34
CA HIS A 65 -33.97 -0.24 13.51
C HIS A 65 -32.57 0.32 13.24
N GLU A 66 -31.79 -0.31 12.34
CA GLU A 66 -30.48 0.21 11.93
C GLU A 66 -30.64 1.45 11.05
N ASP A 67 -31.65 1.47 10.17
CA ASP A 67 -31.97 2.63 9.34
C ASP A 67 -32.45 3.83 10.17
N GLU A 68 -33.27 3.58 11.21
CA GLU A 68 -33.70 4.63 12.14
C GLU A 68 -32.53 5.18 12.95
N GLU A 69 -31.67 4.30 13.48
CA GLU A 69 -30.47 4.71 14.22
C GLU A 69 -29.48 5.47 13.32
N GLU A 70 -29.28 5.03 12.08
CA GLU A 70 -28.42 5.70 11.10
C GLU A 70 -28.99 7.07 10.72
N ARG A 71 -30.30 7.16 10.46
CA ARG A 71 -30.98 8.43 10.18
C ARG A 71 -30.91 9.40 11.35
N ASP A 72 -31.05 8.92 12.58
CA ASP A 72 -30.96 9.76 13.77
C ASP A 72 -29.52 10.27 13.99
N LYS A 73 -28.52 9.42 13.74
CA LYS A 73 -27.09 9.76 13.92
C LYS A 73 -26.52 10.62 12.79
N LEU A 74 -26.80 10.28 11.54
CA LEU A 74 -26.19 10.87 10.35
C LEU A 74 -27.10 11.87 9.62
N GLY A 75 -28.41 11.78 9.86
CA GLY A 75 -29.42 12.50 9.08
C GLY A 75 -29.70 11.82 7.74
N GLY A 76 -30.38 12.52 6.84
CA GLY A 76 -30.66 12.00 5.49
C GLY A 76 -29.40 11.97 4.60
N LEU A 77 -29.30 10.97 3.72
CA LEU A 77 -28.30 10.96 2.67
C LEU A 77 -28.58 12.10 1.69
N ARG A 78 -27.60 12.98 1.49
CA ARG A 78 -27.69 14.15 0.61
C ARG A 78 -27.11 13.88 -0.77
N GLN A 79 -26.01 13.14 -0.83
CA GLN A 79 -25.29 12.91 -2.08
C GLN A 79 -24.51 11.59 -2.04
N CYS A 80 -24.47 10.90 -3.18
CA CYS A 80 -23.50 9.84 -3.46
C CYS A 80 -22.66 10.27 -4.67
N THR A 81 -21.34 10.20 -4.55
CA THR A 81 -20.41 10.53 -5.65
C THR A 81 -19.38 9.45 -5.85
N TRP A 82 -19.04 9.19 -7.11
CA TRP A 82 -17.97 8.30 -7.53
C TRP A 82 -16.97 9.12 -8.33
N THR A 83 -15.74 9.19 -7.88
CA THR A 83 -14.69 10.05 -8.44
C THR A 83 -13.44 9.23 -8.67
N ARG A 84 -12.94 9.21 -9.91
CA ARG A 84 -11.65 8.60 -10.18
C ARG A 84 -10.53 9.43 -9.54
N LEU A 85 -9.59 8.73 -8.91
CA LEU A 85 -8.35 9.31 -8.41
C LEU A 85 -7.28 9.08 -9.49
N ASP A 86 -7.13 10.09 -10.35
CA ASP A 86 -6.06 10.09 -11.34
C ASP A 86 -4.72 10.23 -10.65
N ASN A 87 -3.79 9.35 -11.03
CA ASN A 87 -2.35 9.41 -10.75
C ASN A 87 -2.01 9.99 -9.36
N VAL A 88 -2.15 9.17 -8.32
CA VAL A 88 -1.55 9.49 -7.02
C VAL A 88 -0.03 9.45 -7.17
N GLY A 89 0.55 10.55 -7.67
CA GLY A 89 1.99 10.75 -7.86
C GLY A 89 2.49 11.00 -9.28
N ALA A 90 1.64 11.47 -10.22
CA ALA A 90 2.16 12.24 -11.36
C ALA A 90 1.58 13.65 -11.26
N GLY A 91 2.43 14.68 -11.34
CA GLY A 91 2.03 16.08 -11.25
C GLY A 91 0.79 16.38 -12.07
N ASP A 92 -0.14 17.13 -11.47
CA ASP A 92 -1.40 17.58 -12.07
C ASP A 92 -1.12 18.45 -13.31
N ASN A 93 -0.95 17.85 -14.49
CA ASN A 93 -0.76 18.59 -15.74
C ASN A 93 -2.02 18.73 -16.60
N GLU A 94 -3.22 18.64 -16.02
CA GLU A 94 -4.48 18.81 -16.77
C GLU A 94 -5.56 19.66 -16.07
N ARG A 95 -5.19 20.62 -15.21
CA ARG A 95 -6.19 21.57 -14.64
C ARG A 95 -5.76 23.03 -14.61
N HIS A 96 -5.42 23.61 -15.77
CA HIS A 96 -5.49 25.06 -15.96
C HIS A 96 -6.02 25.46 -17.36
N SER A 97 -7.24 25.03 -17.73
CA SER A 97 -8.05 25.82 -18.69
C SER A 97 -8.67 27.01 -17.95
N ALA A 98 -7.84 28.00 -17.60
CA ALA A 98 -8.29 29.34 -17.27
C ALA A 98 -8.00 30.25 -18.45
N VAL A 99 -9.08 30.68 -19.10
CA VAL A 99 -9.16 31.72 -20.13
C VAL A 99 -8.19 32.87 -19.84
N GLN A 100 -7.04 32.91 -20.53
CA GLN A 100 -6.20 34.11 -20.58
C GLN A 100 -6.49 34.90 -21.85
N VAL A 101 -7.28 35.94 -21.64
CA VAL A 101 -7.52 37.04 -22.56
C VAL A 101 -6.19 37.73 -22.91
N GLY A 102 -5.85 37.70 -24.20
CA GLY A 102 -5.14 38.74 -24.94
C GLY A 102 -3.93 39.42 -24.29
N ARG A 103 -2.72 38.93 -24.62
CA ARG A 103 -1.53 39.79 -24.71
C ARG A 103 -0.80 39.56 -26.03
N ARG A 104 -1.01 40.49 -26.97
CA ARG A 104 -0.15 40.70 -28.13
C ARG A 104 1.30 40.90 -27.65
N ARG A 105 2.21 40.01 -28.03
CA ARG A 105 3.65 40.29 -28.08
C ARG A 105 4.20 39.99 -29.47
N LYS A 106 5.25 40.75 -29.76
CA LYS A 106 5.75 41.21 -31.05
C LYS A 106 6.71 40.17 -31.64
N ARG A 107 6.51 39.87 -32.93
CA ARG A 107 7.40 39.07 -33.79
C ARG A 107 8.79 39.72 -33.88
N ASN A 108 9.83 38.93 -33.67
CA ASN A 108 11.07 38.92 -34.47
C ASN A 108 11.87 37.62 -34.19
N THR A 109 11.89 36.77 -35.23
CA THR A 109 12.98 35.92 -35.77
C THR A 109 14.38 36.13 -35.11
N GLN A 110 15.20 35.10 -34.85
CA GLN A 110 15.71 34.14 -35.83
C GLN A 110 16.60 33.01 -35.19
N ASP A 111 16.42 31.79 -35.70
CA ASP A 111 17.33 30.63 -35.92
C ASP A 111 18.16 29.91 -34.81
N ASP A 112 18.21 28.59 -35.00
CA ASP A 112 19.21 27.57 -34.58
C ASP A 112 19.11 26.90 -33.21
N HIS A 113 18.31 25.83 -33.09
CA HIS A 113 18.78 24.44 -33.24
C HIS A 113 17.65 23.42 -33.00
N ASN A 114 17.62 22.38 -33.84
CA ASN A 114 16.91 21.12 -33.61
C ASN A 114 17.29 20.54 -32.24
N ASP A 115 16.29 20.06 -31.49
CA ASP A 115 16.27 18.76 -30.83
C ASP A 115 14.83 18.56 -30.30
N ASP A 116 13.96 18.08 -31.20
CA ASP A 116 12.65 17.52 -30.85
C ASP A 116 12.89 16.10 -30.31
N ASP A 117 13.26 16.01 -29.04
CA ASP A 117 13.15 14.79 -28.24
C ASP A 117 12.17 15.09 -27.10
N ASP A 118 10.87 15.07 -27.43
CA ASP A 118 9.79 14.84 -26.45
C ASP A 118 9.90 13.37 -25.99
N ASP A 119 10.96 13.07 -25.25
CA ASP A 119 11.03 11.87 -24.43
C ASP A 119 10.15 12.14 -23.20
N ASP A 120 8.86 11.81 -23.33
CA ASP A 120 8.01 11.42 -22.21
C ASP A 120 8.61 10.14 -21.60
N ASP A 121 9.76 10.29 -20.93
CA ASP A 121 10.30 9.32 -20.00
C ASP A 121 9.35 9.27 -18.81
N ASP A 122 8.25 8.53 -18.99
CA ASP A 122 7.41 8.02 -17.92
C ASP A 122 8.30 7.09 -17.09
N ASP A 123 9.05 7.70 -16.16
CA ASP A 123 9.88 7.03 -15.18
C ASP A 123 9.12 5.81 -14.68
N GLY A 124 9.69 4.61 -14.84
CA GLY A 124 9.06 3.30 -14.65
C GLY A 124 8.54 2.99 -13.23
N HIS A 125 8.26 4.01 -12.42
CA HIS A 125 7.56 3.93 -11.16
C HIS A 125 6.14 3.38 -11.38
N THR A 126 5.87 2.27 -10.70
CA THR A 126 4.54 1.68 -10.69
C THR A 126 3.57 2.69 -10.06
N GLN A 127 2.61 3.17 -10.86
CA GLN A 127 1.66 4.21 -10.45
C GLN A 127 0.45 3.60 -9.75
N ILE A 128 -0.09 4.27 -8.73
CA ILE A 128 -1.36 3.88 -8.12
C ILE A 128 -2.51 4.58 -8.86
N ARG A 129 -3.50 3.79 -9.25
CA ARG A 129 -4.81 4.28 -9.73
C ARG A 129 -5.84 4.06 -8.63
N GLY A 130 -6.85 4.91 -8.56
CA GLY A 130 -7.91 4.71 -7.59
C GLY A 130 -9.28 5.22 -7.99
N LEU A 131 -10.26 4.81 -7.20
CA LEU A 131 -11.66 5.22 -7.30
C LEU A 131 -12.14 5.54 -5.89
N SER A 132 -12.56 6.79 -5.67
CA SER A 132 -13.17 7.27 -4.45
C SER A 132 -14.68 7.25 -4.57
N VAL A 133 -15.36 6.75 -3.55
CA VAL A 133 -16.80 6.74 -3.40
C VAL A 133 -17.15 7.43 -2.10
N SER A 134 -17.93 8.51 -2.18
CA SER A 134 -18.33 9.30 -1.02
C SER A 134 -19.85 9.27 -0.86
N LEU A 135 -20.30 9.02 0.37
CA LEU A 135 -21.69 9.18 0.80
C LEU A 135 -21.75 10.36 1.77
N LEU A 136 -22.36 11.47 1.33
CA LEU A 136 -22.52 12.67 2.13
C LEU A 136 -23.87 12.65 2.82
N TYR A 137 -23.87 12.53 4.14
CA TYR A 137 -25.05 12.70 4.97
C TYR A 137 -25.11 14.12 5.53
N GLU A 138 -26.19 14.47 6.23
CA GLU A 138 -26.34 15.81 6.83
C GLU A 138 -25.31 16.11 7.92
N LYS A 139 -24.92 15.09 8.68
CA LYS A 139 -24.06 15.25 9.86
C LYS A 139 -22.65 14.67 9.70
N ASP A 140 -22.45 13.79 8.73
CA ASP A 140 -21.16 13.12 8.50
C ASP A 140 -21.01 12.65 7.05
N ALA A 141 -19.83 12.15 6.69
CA ALA A 141 -19.54 11.56 5.40
C ALA A 141 -18.86 10.19 5.53
N PHE A 142 -19.31 9.24 4.72
CA PHE A 142 -18.62 7.96 4.56
C PHE A 142 -17.81 7.95 3.28
N HIS A 143 -16.61 7.37 3.36
CA HIS A 143 -15.67 7.29 2.24
C HIS A 143 -15.23 5.85 2.02
N PHE A 144 -15.18 5.44 0.76
CA PHE A 144 -14.60 4.19 0.32
C PHE A 144 -13.62 4.49 -0.80
N VAL A 145 -12.43 3.91 -0.75
CA VAL A 145 -11.41 4.15 -1.78
C VAL A 145 -10.85 2.83 -2.24
N ILE A 146 -10.99 2.55 -3.53
CA ILE A 146 -10.40 1.40 -4.20
C ILE A 146 -9.07 1.84 -4.79
N TYR A 147 -7.97 1.17 -4.45
CA TYR A 147 -6.66 1.39 -5.06
C TYR A 147 -6.19 0.15 -5.80
N THR A 148 -5.61 0.34 -6.98
CA THR A 148 -4.96 -0.71 -7.78
C THR A 148 -3.62 -0.20 -8.33
N ALA A 149 -2.73 -1.13 -8.66
CA ALA A 149 -1.47 -0.81 -9.33
C ALA A 149 -1.70 -0.68 -10.85
N SER A 150 -1.14 0.36 -11.45
CA SER A 150 -1.12 0.53 -12.90
C SER A 150 -0.36 -0.64 -13.53
N PRO A 151 -0.92 -1.34 -14.54
CA PRO A 151 -0.19 -2.37 -15.25
C PRO A 151 1.07 -1.76 -15.85
N ARG A 152 2.24 -2.30 -15.48
CA ARG A 152 3.52 -1.86 -16.06
C ARG A 152 3.40 -1.88 -17.58
N SER A 153 3.44 -0.70 -18.20
CA SER A 153 3.53 -0.55 -19.65
C SER A 153 4.86 -1.17 -20.08
N GLY A 154 4.81 -2.46 -20.39
CA GLY A 154 5.95 -3.21 -20.88
C GLY A 154 6.24 -2.82 -22.31
N LEU A 155 6.69 -1.59 -22.56
CA LEU A 155 7.41 -1.28 -23.79
C LEU A 155 8.82 -1.89 -23.67
N SER A 156 8.86 -3.22 -23.73
CA SER A 156 10.09 -3.99 -23.94
C SER A 156 10.62 -3.69 -25.35
N ARG A 157 11.32 -2.56 -25.47
CA ARG A 157 12.06 -2.14 -26.67
C ARG A 157 13.32 -2.99 -26.84
N ARG A 158 13.17 -4.29 -27.15
CA ARG A 158 14.13 -5.12 -27.93
C ARG A 158 13.70 -6.59 -27.94
N SER A 159 12.91 -6.96 -28.93
CA SER A 159 13.08 -8.25 -29.61
C SER A 159 12.62 -8.09 -31.05
N ARG A 160 13.52 -7.57 -31.90
CA ARG A 160 13.45 -7.89 -33.31
C ARG A 160 14.10 -9.26 -33.44
N ILE A 161 13.31 -10.28 -33.76
CA ILE A 161 13.52 -11.22 -34.88
C ILE A 161 12.46 -12.34 -34.80
N ALA A 162 11.91 -12.64 -35.97
CA ALA A 162 11.11 -13.80 -36.36
C ALA A 162 9.61 -13.79 -36.01
N ALA A 163 8.83 -13.53 -37.06
CA ALA A 163 7.45 -13.92 -37.19
C ALA A 163 7.30 -15.43 -36.99
N ALA A 164 6.36 -15.82 -36.12
CA ALA A 164 5.64 -17.07 -36.23
C ALA A 164 4.21 -16.83 -35.72
N THR A 165 3.29 -17.25 -36.57
CA THR A 165 1.84 -17.31 -36.43
C THR A 165 1.40 -17.91 -35.10
N ASP A 166 0.21 -17.48 -34.67
CA ASP A 166 -0.68 -18.08 -33.67
C ASP A 166 -0.66 -17.59 -32.22
N GLN A 167 -1.90 -17.31 -31.79
CA GLN A 167 -2.44 -17.07 -30.45
C GLN A 167 -2.22 -15.69 -29.82
N ARG A 168 -3.18 -14.83 -30.19
CA ARG A 168 -3.71 -13.72 -29.42
C ARG A 168 -4.32 -14.24 -28.11
N SER A 169 -3.50 -14.59 -27.13
CA SER A 169 -3.93 -14.67 -25.73
C SER A 169 -3.76 -13.27 -25.13
N THR A 170 -4.86 -12.54 -25.00
CA THR A 170 -4.98 -11.51 -23.98
C THR A 170 -4.82 -12.22 -22.63
N GLU A 171 -3.58 -12.40 -22.17
CA GLU A 171 -3.34 -12.63 -20.75
C GLU A 171 -3.86 -11.38 -20.03
N SER A 172 -5.13 -11.44 -19.60
CA SER A 172 -5.70 -10.47 -18.69
C SER A 172 -4.85 -10.54 -17.44
N ARG A 173 -3.91 -9.61 -17.31
CA ARG A 173 -3.07 -9.50 -16.13
C ARG A 173 -4.02 -9.36 -14.95
N GLU A 174 -3.99 -10.33 -14.03
CA GLU A 174 -4.79 -10.28 -12.82
C GLU A 174 -4.35 -9.06 -11.99
N GLU A 175 -5.19 -8.03 -11.98
CA GLU A 175 -4.93 -6.79 -11.24
C GLU A 175 -5.54 -6.90 -9.84
N PRO A 176 -4.72 -7.01 -8.78
CA PRO A 176 -5.21 -6.95 -7.42
C PRO A 176 -5.57 -5.52 -7.05
N ALA A 177 -6.51 -5.36 -6.13
CA ALA A 177 -6.87 -4.08 -5.56
C ALA A 177 -7.11 -4.18 -4.05
N ILE A 178 -7.11 -3.02 -3.40
CA ILE A 178 -7.51 -2.88 -2.00
C ILE A 178 -8.62 -1.87 -1.86
N VAL A 179 -9.47 -2.06 -0.86
CA VAL A 179 -10.51 -1.12 -0.47
C VAL A 179 -10.21 -0.57 0.91
N LEU A 180 -10.06 0.74 1.02
CA LEU A 180 -9.97 1.47 2.28
C LEU A 180 -11.33 2.05 2.61
N SER A 181 -11.82 1.82 3.82
CA SER A 181 -13.14 2.30 4.23
C SER A 181 -13.07 3.18 5.47
N LYS A 182 -13.75 4.32 5.41
CA LYS A 182 -14.10 5.17 6.55
C LYS A 182 -15.61 5.29 6.56
N SER A 183 -16.27 4.27 7.12
CA SER A 183 -17.73 4.20 7.18
C SER A 183 -18.20 3.42 8.41
N SER A 184 -19.52 3.36 8.62
CA SER A 184 -20.11 2.38 9.53
C SER A 184 -19.91 0.95 9.00
N PRO A 185 -19.95 -0.08 9.88
CA PRO A 185 -19.93 -1.48 9.44
C PRO A 185 -21.09 -1.85 8.50
N ALA A 186 -22.25 -1.24 8.72
CA ALA A 186 -23.45 -1.34 7.89
C ALA A 186 -23.18 -0.85 6.46
N ALA A 187 -22.68 0.39 6.32
CA ALA A 187 -22.36 0.96 5.02
C ALA A 187 -21.25 0.18 4.29
N LEU A 188 -20.25 -0.33 5.02
CA LEU A 188 -19.20 -1.20 4.44
C LEU A 188 -19.77 -2.51 3.91
N LYS A 189 -20.70 -3.13 4.64
CA LYS A 189 -21.38 -4.36 4.20
C LYS A 189 -22.22 -4.09 2.94
N SER A 190 -22.95 -2.99 2.90
CA SER A 190 -23.75 -2.60 1.73
C SER A 190 -22.87 -2.30 0.52
N PHE A 191 -21.75 -1.58 0.71
CA PHE A 191 -20.80 -1.27 -0.36
C PHE A 191 -20.13 -2.54 -0.92
N THR A 192 -19.62 -3.41 -0.05
CA THR A 192 -18.99 -4.67 -0.47
C THR A 192 -19.97 -5.59 -1.20
N LYS A 193 -21.21 -5.70 -0.70
CA LYS A 193 -22.28 -6.43 -1.39
C LYS A 193 -22.57 -5.87 -2.77
N TYR A 194 -22.73 -4.55 -2.89
CA TYR A 194 -22.98 -3.88 -4.17
C TYR A 194 -21.87 -4.18 -5.18
N ILE A 195 -20.59 -4.05 -4.79
CA ILE A 195 -19.49 -4.29 -5.74
C ILE A 195 -19.39 -5.77 -6.11
N LEU A 196 -19.56 -6.69 -5.14
CA LEU A 196 -19.58 -8.13 -5.42
C LEU A 196 -20.63 -8.50 -6.46
N GLU A 197 -21.86 -7.98 -6.30
CA GLU A 197 -22.99 -8.31 -7.19
C GLU A 197 -22.89 -7.62 -8.55
N VAL A 198 -22.58 -6.32 -8.58
CA VAL A 198 -22.58 -5.53 -9.82
C VAL A 198 -21.40 -5.86 -10.72
N PHE A 199 -20.21 -6.07 -10.14
CA PHE A 199 -18.99 -6.34 -10.91
C PHE A 199 -18.64 -7.83 -10.98
N ALA A 200 -19.51 -8.70 -10.47
CA ALA A 200 -19.31 -10.16 -10.43
C ALA A 200 -17.95 -10.58 -9.84
N LEU A 201 -17.50 -9.90 -8.78
CA LEU A 201 -16.28 -10.26 -8.08
C LEU A 201 -16.45 -11.59 -7.34
N THR A 202 -15.41 -12.42 -7.32
CA THR A 202 -15.43 -13.72 -6.63
C THR A 202 -15.44 -13.58 -5.12
N VAL A 203 -14.59 -12.72 -4.56
CA VAL A 203 -14.44 -12.56 -3.12
C VAL A 203 -13.82 -11.21 -2.76
N ILE A 204 -14.22 -10.68 -1.61
CA ILE A 204 -13.57 -9.58 -0.90
C ILE A 204 -13.31 -10.07 0.52
N TYR A 205 -12.08 -9.99 1.02
CA TYR A 205 -11.74 -10.42 2.38
C TYR A 205 -10.97 -9.35 3.17
N PRO A 206 -11.01 -9.38 4.51
CA PRO A 206 -10.24 -8.46 5.34
C PRO A 206 -8.73 -8.69 5.20
N PHE A 207 -7.97 -7.62 5.12
CA PHE A 207 -6.51 -7.67 5.11
C PHE A 207 -5.97 -8.13 6.47
N ASP A 208 -5.23 -9.24 6.49
CA ASP A 208 -4.45 -9.70 7.64
C ASP A 208 -2.95 -9.59 7.33
N PRO A 209 -2.24 -8.52 7.74
CA PRO A 209 -0.86 -8.31 7.37
C PRO A 209 0.05 -9.38 7.96
N TRP A 210 0.84 -10.00 7.09
CA TRP A 210 1.79 -11.02 7.47
C TRP A 210 2.98 -10.35 8.16
N PRO A 211 3.59 -10.96 9.18
CA PRO A 211 4.72 -10.32 9.88
C PRO A 211 5.89 -9.93 8.97
N SER A 212 6.19 -10.70 7.92
CA SER A 212 7.24 -10.36 6.95
C SER A 212 6.90 -9.10 6.16
N LEU A 213 5.66 -8.97 5.67
CA LEU A 213 5.18 -7.76 4.99
C LEU A 213 5.27 -6.55 5.93
N MET A 214 4.88 -6.72 7.20
CA MET A 214 4.97 -5.65 8.19
C MET A 214 6.41 -5.17 8.39
N GLN A 215 7.37 -6.09 8.38
CA GLN A 215 8.78 -5.78 8.57
C GLN A 215 9.37 -5.08 7.36
N SER A 216 9.16 -5.64 6.16
CA SER A 216 9.70 -5.08 4.92
C SER A 216 9.13 -3.69 4.63
N THR A 217 7.82 -3.51 4.81
CA THR A 217 7.18 -2.21 4.60
C THR A 217 7.61 -1.16 5.62
N LEU A 218 7.84 -1.53 6.89
CA LEU A 218 8.40 -0.60 7.87
C LEU A 218 9.80 -0.14 7.47
N GLU A 219 10.69 -1.06 7.09
CA GLU A 219 12.06 -0.72 6.73
C GLU A 219 12.12 0.13 5.46
N ASN A 220 11.33 -0.22 4.44
CA ASN A 220 11.19 0.60 3.24
C ASN A 220 10.65 1.99 3.57
N TYR A 221 9.60 2.08 4.39
CA TYR A 221 9.01 3.36 4.79
C TYR A 221 10.04 4.28 5.47
N LEU A 222 10.77 3.74 6.46
CA LEU A 222 11.80 4.50 7.18
C LEU A 222 12.94 4.91 6.25
N THR A 223 13.31 4.04 5.31
CA THR A 223 14.35 4.32 4.30
C THR A 223 13.93 5.46 3.38
N ILE A 224 12.73 5.41 2.80
CA ILE A 224 12.20 6.45 1.89
C ILE A 224 12.16 7.80 2.59
N VAL A 225 11.62 7.84 3.82
CA VAL A 225 11.57 9.09 4.60
C VAL A 225 12.98 9.60 4.91
N CYS A 226 13.91 8.72 5.30
CA CYS A 226 15.28 9.12 5.60
C CYS A 226 16.04 9.64 4.38
N THR A 227 15.89 9.02 3.21
CA THR A 227 16.58 9.42 1.97
C THR A 227 15.96 10.63 1.30
N GLY A 228 14.66 10.85 1.51
CA GLY A 228 13.93 11.99 0.92
C GLY A 228 14.03 13.28 1.73
N LEU A 229 14.75 13.30 2.86
CA LEU A 229 15.00 14.51 3.64
C LEU A 229 16.30 15.20 3.18
N PRO A 230 16.33 16.53 3.10
CA PRO A 230 17.52 17.27 2.68
C PRO A 230 18.65 17.13 3.69
N ILE A 231 19.88 17.02 3.17
CA ILE A 231 21.12 17.00 3.97
C ILE A 231 21.93 18.25 3.61
N ASP A 232 21.62 19.39 4.24
CA ASP A 232 22.38 20.63 4.00
C ASP A 232 23.76 20.58 4.67
N GLY A 233 24.80 21.00 3.95
CA GLY A 233 26.20 20.83 4.36
C GLY A 233 26.56 21.39 5.74
N GLY A 234 27.47 20.71 6.44
CA GLY A 234 28.07 21.12 7.73
C GLY A 234 27.22 20.84 8.98
N SER A 235 25.91 21.12 8.94
CA SER A 235 24.94 20.86 10.02
C SER A 235 23.91 19.77 9.69
N GLY A 236 24.02 19.14 8.51
CA GLY A 236 23.00 18.29 7.92
C GLY A 236 22.62 17.05 8.72
N LEU A 237 23.51 16.49 9.53
CA LEU A 237 23.20 15.29 10.31
C LEU A 237 22.28 15.58 11.50
N GLN A 238 22.45 16.73 12.17
CA GLN A 238 21.56 17.15 13.24
C GLN A 238 20.20 17.58 12.67
N ALA A 239 20.19 18.32 11.56
CA ALA A 239 18.96 18.69 10.88
C ALA A 239 18.18 17.45 10.39
N LEU A 240 18.86 16.48 9.76
CA LEU A 240 18.26 15.20 9.38
C LEU A 240 17.68 14.48 10.60
N GLN A 241 18.41 14.45 11.71
CA GLN A 241 17.94 13.83 12.94
C GLN A 241 16.68 14.50 13.49
N ASP A 242 16.64 15.83 13.49
CA ASP A 242 15.50 16.61 13.98
C ASP A 242 14.28 16.43 13.06
N HIS A 243 14.46 16.54 11.73
CA HIS A 243 13.38 16.33 10.76
C HIS A 243 12.83 14.91 10.79
N PHE A 244 13.70 13.90 10.79
CA PHE A 244 13.30 12.50 10.85
C PHE A 244 12.57 12.19 12.17
N SER A 245 13.07 12.72 13.30
CA SER A 245 12.41 12.57 14.60
C SER A 245 11.06 13.29 14.65
N ASN A 246 10.91 14.43 13.98
CA ASN A 246 9.64 15.15 13.90
C ASN A 246 8.58 14.41 13.06
N ILE A 247 8.99 13.60 12.08
CA ILE A 247 8.11 12.83 11.20
C ILE A 247 7.78 11.46 11.80
N ILE A 248 8.81 10.71 12.22
CA ILE A 248 8.66 9.32 12.67
C ILE A 248 8.42 9.24 14.19
N GLY A 249 9.06 10.11 14.97
CA GLY A 249 9.00 10.13 16.44
C GLY A 249 9.57 8.89 17.08
N LYS A 250 8.74 7.85 17.18
CA LYS A 250 9.09 6.53 17.72
C LYS A 250 8.45 5.43 16.89
N ILE A 251 9.11 4.28 16.88
CA ILE A 251 8.65 3.06 16.23
C ILE A 251 8.16 2.13 17.33
N GLU A 252 6.88 1.75 17.30
CA GLU A 252 6.27 0.84 18.25
C GLU A 252 5.88 -0.46 17.56
N LEU A 253 6.43 -1.57 18.05
CA LEU A 253 6.08 -2.93 17.63
C LEU A 253 5.24 -3.56 18.73
N THR A 254 4.00 -3.95 18.41
CA THR A 254 3.19 -4.79 19.31
C THR A 254 3.27 -6.24 18.85
N ILE A 255 3.67 -7.10 19.77
CA ILE A 255 3.81 -8.53 19.56
C ILE A 255 2.71 -9.24 20.33
N GLY A 256 1.82 -9.92 19.61
CA GLY A 256 0.81 -10.79 20.19
C GLY A 256 1.41 -12.13 20.59
N ILE A 257 0.94 -12.69 21.70
CA ILE A 257 1.36 -14.01 22.20
C ILE A 257 0.15 -14.94 22.18
N SER A 258 0.16 -15.94 21.30
CA SER A 258 -0.99 -16.85 21.10
C SER A 258 -1.22 -17.80 22.28
N HIS A 259 -0.14 -18.28 22.90
CA HIS A 259 -0.17 -19.23 24.02
C HIS A 259 0.56 -18.67 25.23
N PRO A 260 0.02 -17.65 25.92
CA PRO A 260 0.78 -16.93 26.92
C PRO A 260 1.09 -17.81 28.14
N ILE A 261 2.37 -17.88 28.54
CA ILE A 261 2.83 -18.66 29.71
C ILE A 261 2.08 -18.25 30.99
N ALA A 262 1.68 -16.97 31.07
CA ALA A 262 0.83 -16.44 32.11
C ALA A 262 -0.44 -15.85 31.50
N LYS A 263 -1.62 -16.12 32.11
CA LYS A 263 -2.93 -15.60 31.66
C LYS A 263 -2.96 -14.08 31.44
N ALA A 264 -2.07 -13.34 32.11
CA ALA A 264 -1.95 -11.89 32.02
C ALA A 264 -1.10 -11.39 30.84
N LEU A 265 -0.15 -12.18 30.32
CA LEU A 265 0.84 -11.71 29.34
C LEU A 265 0.38 -11.96 27.90
N LYS A 266 -0.58 -11.17 27.42
CA LYS A 266 -1.15 -11.34 26.06
C LYS A 266 -0.34 -10.64 24.96
N LYS A 267 0.45 -9.62 25.32
CA LYS A 267 1.18 -8.79 24.37
C LYS A 267 2.48 -8.26 24.95
N VAL A 268 3.48 -8.08 24.10
CA VAL A 268 4.72 -7.36 24.37
C VAL A 268 4.75 -6.12 23.48
N GLN A 269 5.19 -4.99 24.02
CA GLN A 269 5.39 -3.77 23.26
C GLN A 269 6.86 -3.40 23.28
N VAL A 270 7.44 -3.22 22.10
CA VAL A 270 8.82 -2.77 21.91
C VAL A 270 8.75 -1.35 21.34
N ILE A 271 9.31 -0.39 22.07
CA ILE A 271 9.31 1.03 21.68
C ILE A 271 10.75 1.42 21.37
N ILE A 272 10.97 1.91 20.15
CA ILE A 272 12.28 2.22 19.60
C ILE A 272 12.27 3.70 19.20
N PRO A 273 13.18 4.53 19.71
CA PRO A 273 13.26 5.93 19.29
C PRO A 273 13.68 6.01 17.81
N ALA A 274 13.17 7.00 17.06
CA ALA A 274 13.54 7.19 15.65
C ALA A 274 15.06 7.35 15.44
N SER A 275 15.76 7.94 16.42
CA SER A 275 17.23 8.08 16.38
C SER A 275 17.98 6.74 16.28
N ALA A 276 17.40 5.64 16.77
CA ALA A 276 18.03 4.31 16.66
C ALA A 276 18.05 3.83 15.20
N PHE A 277 17.03 4.17 14.40
CA PHE A 277 17.05 3.89 12.97
C PHE A 277 18.17 4.66 12.28
N LEU A 278 18.34 5.95 12.59
CA LEU A 278 19.42 6.77 12.02
C LEU A 278 20.81 6.24 12.40
N THR A 279 21.00 5.80 13.66
CA THR A 279 22.27 5.19 14.09
C THR A 279 22.58 3.90 13.32
N TRP A 280 21.56 3.09 13.02
CA TRP A 280 21.73 1.88 12.22
C TRP A 280 21.90 2.18 10.72
N TYR A 281 21.13 3.12 10.20
CA TYR A 281 21.07 3.46 8.78
C TYR A 281 22.28 4.27 8.31
N GLN A 282 22.99 4.96 9.23
CA GLN A 282 24.06 5.90 8.93
C GLN A 282 25.04 5.32 7.89
N PRO A 283 25.17 5.95 6.71
CA PRO A 283 26.26 5.68 5.79
C PRO A 283 27.52 6.29 6.41
N VAL A 284 28.21 5.55 7.26
CA VAL A 284 29.55 5.99 7.69
C VAL A 284 30.43 5.94 6.44
N GLU A 285 30.90 7.09 5.94
CA GLU A 285 32.04 7.13 5.04
C GLU A 285 33.29 6.74 5.85
N PRO A 286 33.93 5.57 5.60
CA PRO A 286 35.35 5.47 5.87
C PRO A 286 36.01 6.13 4.67
N SER A 287 36.69 7.25 4.92
CA SER A 287 37.74 7.83 4.08
C SER A 287 38.13 6.96 2.87
N GLY A 288 37.46 7.12 1.73
CA GLY A 288 37.83 6.47 0.46
C GLY A 288 37.34 5.04 0.16
N GLY A 289 36.21 4.57 0.71
CA GLY A 289 35.62 3.28 0.30
C GLY A 289 34.10 3.30 0.28
N GLU A 290 33.48 2.71 -0.75
CA GLU A 290 32.04 2.62 -1.00
C GLU A 290 31.22 2.44 0.29
N SER A 291 30.27 3.36 0.51
CA SER A 291 29.28 3.27 1.58
C SER A 291 28.44 2.00 1.41
N ARG A 292 28.77 0.96 2.18
CA ARG A 292 27.99 -0.28 2.21
C ARG A 292 26.86 -0.14 3.22
N ARG A 293 25.63 -0.25 2.75
CA ARG A 293 24.45 -0.44 3.60
C ARG A 293 24.72 -1.56 4.61
N PRO A 294 24.17 -1.48 5.84
CA PRO A 294 24.22 -2.58 6.79
C PRO A 294 23.74 -3.88 6.12
N THR A 295 24.49 -4.97 6.31
CA THR A 295 24.16 -6.28 5.73
C THR A 295 22.99 -6.97 6.43
N ASN A 296 22.60 -6.50 7.62
CA ASN A 296 21.44 -6.96 8.37
C ASN A 296 20.28 -5.97 8.25
N THR A 297 19.04 -6.46 8.28
CA THR A 297 17.83 -5.65 8.35
C THR A 297 17.75 -4.88 9.69
N PHE A 298 17.06 -3.74 9.70
CA PHE A 298 16.93 -2.90 10.90
C PHE A 298 16.30 -3.67 12.06
N LEU A 299 15.22 -4.40 11.79
CA LEU A 299 14.52 -5.15 12.82
C LEU A 299 15.31 -6.34 13.32
N ARG A 300 16.22 -6.90 12.52
CA ARG A 300 17.19 -7.90 12.98
C ARG A 300 18.15 -7.29 14.00
N TRP A 301 18.71 -6.12 13.69
CA TRP A 301 19.58 -5.40 14.63
C TRP A 301 18.86 -5.09 15.95
N VAL A 302 17.59 -4.65 15.88
CA VAL A 302 16.75 -4.43 17.07
C VAL A 302 16.52 -5.73 17.85
N ALA A 303 16.21 -6.83 17.17
CA ALA A 303 15.97 -8.13 17.82
C ALA A 303 17.22 -8.66 18.52
N ASP A 304 18.39 -8.53 17.89
CA ASP A 304 19.67 -8.91 18.49
C ASP A 304 19.96 -8.07 19.74
N LEU A 305 19.70 -6.75 19.68
CA LEU A 305 19.85 -5.85 20.81
C LEU A 305 18.91 -6.20 21.97
N VAL A 306 17.63 -6.45 21.68
CA VAL A 306 16.63 -6.84 22.69
C VAL A 306 17.00 -8.18 23.31
N LYS A 307 17.42 -9.16 22.51
CA LYS A 307 17.88 -10.46 22.99
C LYS A 307 19.11 -10.33 23.88
N ALA A 308 20.09 -9.52 23.48
CA ALA A 308 21.31 -9.30 24.28
C ALA A 308 21.03 -8.61 25.62
N LYS A 309 20.05 -7.70 25.68
CA LYS A 309 19.75 -6.91 26.89
C LYS A 309 18.72 -7.55 27.82
N SER A 310 17.77 -8.31 27.28
CA SER A 310 16.64 -8.86 28.04
C SER A 310 16.52 -10.38 27.99
N GLY A 311 17.28 -11.05 27.12
CA GLY A 311 17.12 -12.47 26.82
C GLY A 311 15.90 -12.79 25.93
N LEU A 312 15.06 -11.80 25.62
CA LEU A 312 13.85 -12.00 24.81
C LEU A 312 14.19 -12.08 23.31
N ALA A 313 13.82 -13.18 22.66
CA ALA A 313 13.86 -13.30 21.21
C ALA A 313 12.58 -12.72 20.59
N LEU A 314 12.73 -11.71 19.72
CA LEU A 314 11.60 -11.14 18.98
C LEU A 314 11.30 -11.96 17.72
N PRO A 315 10.03 -12.08 17.29
CA PRO A 315 9.63 -12.80 16.09
C PRO A 315 9.91 -11.97 14.82
N VAL A 316 11.18 -11.87 14.46
CA VAL A 316 11.64 -11.26 13.20
C VAL A 316 11.70 -12.37 12.14
N PHE A 317 11.06 -12.16 10.99
CA PHE A 317 10.93 -13.17 9.94
C PHE A 317 11.93 -12.85 8.84
N PHE A 318 12.72 -13.84 8.42
CA PHE A 318 13.75 -13.67 7.41
C PHE A 318 13.28 -14.27 6.08
N GLU A 319 13.48 -13.55 4.98
CA GLU A 319 13.21 -14.06 3.61
C GLU A 319 13.95 -15.38 3.30
N ASN A 320 15.05 -15.66 4.02
CA ASN A 320 15.85 -16.87 3.84
C ASN A 320 15.49 -18.05 4.76
N ASP A 321 14.57 -17.89 5.71
CA ASP A 321 14.16 -19.00 6.60
C ASP A 321 13.15 -19.96 5.93
N GLY A 322 12.68 -19.64 4.72
CA GLY A 322 11.80 -20.50 3.91
C GLY A 322 12.53 -21.46 2.95
N LEU A 323 13.86 -21.39 2.84
CA LEU A 323 14.65 -22.20 1.89
C LEU A 323 15.84 -22.94 2.53
N ARG A 324 15.93 -22.95 3.87
CA ARG A 324 16.93 -23.74 4.60
C ARG A 324 16.26 -24.80 5.45
N THR A 325 15.54 -25.69 4.78
CA THR A 325 15.30 -27.04 5.31
C THR A 325 16.28 -27.95 4.59
N GLU A 326 17.22 -28.47 5.38
CA GLU A 326 17.98 -29.71 5.12
C GLU A 326 18.81 -29.79 3.83
N GLN A 327 20.10 -29.49 3.97
CA GLN A 327 21.14 -30.20 3.21
C GLN A 327 22.45 -30.22 4.02
N HIS A 328 22.67 -31.38 4.64
CA HIS A 328 23.92 -32.10 4.95
C HIS A 328 25.15 -31.35 5.52
N ASP A 329 25.68 -31.83 6.65
CA ASP A 329 26.81 -32.79 6.54
C ASP A 329 27.05 -33.70 7.77
N HIS A 330 27.13 -34.99 7.46
CA HIS A 330 27.64 -36.20 8.11
C HIS A 330 27.99 -36.29 9.62
N SER A 331 27.28 -37.17 10.32
CA SER A 331 27.93 -38.19 11.19
C SER A 331 27.16 -39.50 11.12
N GLU A 332 27.92 -40.53 10.80
CA GLU A 332 27.54 -41.94 10.63
C GLU A 332 26.97 -42.54 11.91
N GLY A 333 25.98 -43.41 11.77
CA GLY A 333 25.43 -44.21 12.86
C GLY A 333 24.25 -45.05 12.37
N ASP A 334 24.55 -46.30 12.03
CA ASP A 334 23.62 -47.40 11.77
C ASP A 334 22.42 -47.42 12.74
N ASP A 335 21.22 -47.65 12.22
CA ASP A 335 20.42 -48.82 12.62
C ASP A 335 19.13 -48.95 11.78
N ASP A 336 18.91 -50.18 11.31
CA ASP A 336 17.78 -50.68 10.56
C ASP A 336 16.46 -50.69 11.38
N ASN A 337 15.33 -50.28 10.77
CA ASN A 337 14.14 -51.14 10.60
C ASN A 337 12.89 -50.39 10.10
N GLU A 338 12.38 -50.91 8.98
CA GLU A 338 10.98 -51.26 8.63
C GLU A 338 9.80 -50.28 8.83
N ASP A 339 9.19 -49.96 7.68
CA ASP A 339 7.76 -50.01 7.37
C ASP A 339 6.76 -49.36 8.34
N ASN A 340 6.31 -48.16 7.99
CA ASN A 340 4.90 -47.81 8.20
C ASN A 340 4.39 -46.82 7.14
N ASP A 341 3.68 -47.36 6.14
CA ASP A 341 2.85 -46.62 5.22
C ASP A 341 1.70 -45.92 5.97
N SER A 342 1.70 -44.57 6.00
CA SER A 342 0.50 -43.77 6.26
C SER A 342 0.60 -42.39 5.63
N PRO A 343 -0.23 -42.06 4.62
CA PRO A 343 -0.12 -40.81 3.84
C PRO A 343 -0.75 -39.58 4.53
N ASN A 344 -0.99 -39.61 5.84
CA ASN A 344 -1.69 -38.52 6.57
C ASN A 344 -0.82 -37.73 7.56
N ALA A 345 0.51 -37.90 7.53
CA ALA A 345 1.43 -37.23 8.45
C ALA A 345 1.98 -35.87 7.95
N LEU A 346 1.70 -35.47 6.70
CA LEU A 346 2.25 -34.23 6.11
C LEU A 346 1.44 -32.96 6.39
N ALA A 347 0.22 -33.08 6.93
CA ALA A 347 -0.61 -31.93 7.33
C ALA A 347 -0.52 -31.60 8.83
N ALA A 348 0.05 -32.48 9.65
CA ALA A 348 0.09 -32.33 11.12
C ALA A 348 1.49 -32.07 11.69
N SER A 349 2.55 -32.05 10.88
CA SER A 349 3.92 -31.78 11.34
C SER A 349 4.28 -30.29 11.41
N ARG A 350 3.45 -29.39 10.84
CA ARG A 350 3.68 -27.93 10.93
C ARG A 350 3.20 -27.31 12.26
N ASP A 351 2.43 -28.06 13.04
CA ASP A 351 1.91 -27.64 14.36
C ASP A 351 2.58 -28.36 15.55
N GLN A 352 3.64 -29.15 15.32
CA GLN A 352 4.32 -29.93 16.38
C GLN A 352 5.56 -29.25 16.98
N HIS A 353 5.53 -27.92 17.11
CA HIS A 353 6.44 -27.19 17.98
C HIS A 353 5.58 -26.27 18.86
N GLY A 354 5.21 -26.76 20.06
CA GLY A 354 4.43 -26.06 21.09
C GLY A 354 5.13 -24.83 21.70
N TYR A 355 5.93 -24.12 20.92
CA TYR A 355 6.55 -22.87 21.28
C TYR A 355 5.53 -21.75 21.12
N LEU A 356 5.55 -20.81 22.07
CA LEU A 356 4.81 -19.57 21.99
C LEU A 356 4.97 -18.94 20.61
N THR A 357 3.91 -18.94 19.80
CA THR A 357 3.90 -18.19 18.54
C THR A 357 3.74 -16.71 18.89
N MET A 358 4.89 -16.06 19.09
CA MET A 358 4.98 -14.61 19.12
C MET A 358 4.84 -14.11 17.68
N ARG A 359 3.97 -13.14 17.44
CA ARG A 359 3.82 -12.52 16.11
C ARG A 359 3.69 -11.02 16.22
N ILE A 360 4.31 -10.28 15.31
CA ILE A 360 4.06 -8.85 15.17
C ILE A 360 2.59 -8.68 14.73
N SER A 361 1.79 -8.01 15.54
CA SER A 361 0.36 -7.80 15.30
C SER A 361 0.02 -6.35 14.97
N ARG A 362 0.92 -5.41 15.27
CA ARG A 362 0.76 -3.98 14.98
C ARG A 362 2.11 -3.29 14.91
N ILE A 363 2.26 -2.43 13.92
CA ILE A 363 3.33 -1.44 13.81
C ILE A 363 2.69 -0.05 13.91
N SER A 364 3.31 0.84 14.67
CA SER A 364 2.84 2.21 14.86
C SER A 364 4.02 3.17 14.91
N THR A 365 3.95 4.24 14.12
CA THR A 365 4.85 5.38 14.13
C THR A 365 4.06 6.68 14.29
N GLU A 366 4.72 7.84 14.34
CA GLU A 366 4.04 9.13 14.23
C GLU A 366 3.54 9.45 12.82
N ALA A 367 3.92 8.65 11.81
CA ALA A 367 3.48 8.82 10.43
C ALA A 367 2.35 7.87 10.03
N TYR A 368 2.36 6.62 10.52
CA TYR A 368 1.32 5.65 10.20
C TYR A 368 1.12 4.56 11.27
N VAL A 369 0.04 3.80 11.14
CA VAL A 369 -0.24 2.57 11.90
C VAL A 369 -0.71 1.49 10.95
N MET A 370 -0.18 0.28 11.09
CA MET A 370 -0.64 -0.90 10.35
C MET A 370 -0.90 -2.07 11.30
N SER A 371 -2.01 -2.78 11.09
CA SER A 371 -2.46 -3.94 11.88
C SER A 371 -3.56 -4.70 11.15
N ALA A 372 -3.97 -5.86 11.65
CA ALA A 372 -5.15 -6.57 11.16
C ALA A 372 -6.48 -5.77 11.27
N SER A 373 -6.54 -4.76 12.15
CA SER A 373 -7.70 -3.86 12.22
C SER A 373 -7.72 -2.80 11.12
N GLY A 374 -6.63 -2.63 10.38
CA GLY A 374 -6.55 -1.65 9.30
C GLY A 374 -5.27 -0.81 9.31
N LEU A 375 -5.32 0.23 8.49
CA LEU A 375 -4.25 1.17 8.19
C LEU A 375 -4.65 2.58 8.62
N LYS A 376 -3.72 3.37 9.16
CA LYS A 376 -3.94 4.77 9.49
C LYS A 376 -2.74 5.58 9.03
N PHE A 377 -2.95 6.56 8.18
CA PHE A 377 -1.95 7.58 7.86
C PHE A 377 -2.20 8.82 8.72
N LYS A 378 -1.13 9.57 9.07
CA LYS A 378 -1.25 10.75 9.93
C LYS A 378 -0.87 12.02 9.15
N SER A 379 -1.80 12.97 9.07
CA SER A 379 -1.60 14.23 8.32
C SER A 379 -0.44 15.04 8.87
N ARG A 380 -0.24 15.01 10.20
CA ARG A 380 0.87 15.70 10.88
C ARG A 380 2.24 15.35 10.31
N ALA A 381 2.48 14.09 9.93
CA ALA A 381 3.75 13.68 9.35
C ALA A 381 3.96 14.25 7.94
N VAL A 382 2.89 14.33 7.14
CA VAL A 382 2.90 14.98 5.82
C VAL A 382 3.26 16.47 5.97
N HIS A 383 2.63 17.16 6.92
CA HIS A 383 2.93 18.56 7.21
C HIS A 383 4.36 18.76 7.74
N ALA A 384 4.84 17.87 8.61
CA ALA A 384 6.22 17.92 9.12
C ALA A 384 7.26 17.74 8.00
N ALA A 385 7.00 16.84 7.04
CA ALA A 385 7.85 16.66 5.87
C ALA A 385 7.81 17.87 4.92
N ALA A 386 6.63 18.47 4.71
CA ALA A 386 6.50 19.69 3.90
C ALA A 386 7.28 20.87 4.48
N MET A 387 7.37 20.98 5.81
CA MET A 387 8.17 22.01 6.48
C MET A 387 9.68 21.75 6.43
N ALA A 388 10.09 20.50 6.20
CA ALA A 388 11.49 20.10 6.14
C ALA A 388 12.13 20.35 4.76
N SER A 389 11.32 20.44 3.69
CA SER A 389 11.79 20.73 2.33
C SER A 389 11.48 22.18 1.98
N SER A 390 12.51 23.03 1.83
CA SER A 390 12.34 24.41 1.34
C SER A 390 12.18 24.48 -0.18
N ASP A 391 12.67 23.47 -0.90
CA ASP A 391 12.45 23.30 -2.34
C ASP A 391 11.24 22.38 -2.53
N VAL A 392 10.06 23.00 -2.54
CA VAL A 392 8.92 22.43 -3.25
C VAL A 392 9.11 22.83 -4.71
N ASP A 393 10.06 22.18 -5.39
CA ASP A 393 10.04 22.23 -6.86
C ASP A 393 8.68 21.73 -7.33
N LYS A 394 8.21 22.36 -8.41
CA LYS A 394 6.81 22.42 -8.85
C LYS A 394 6.15 21.06 -9.17
N ASP A 395 6.84 19.95 -8.94
CA ASP A 395 6.45 18.59 -9.33
C ASP A 395 6.59 17.51 -8.22
N GLY A 396 7.12 17.80 -7.02
CA GLY A 396 7.57 16.74 -6.08
C GLY A 396 6.60 16.36 -4.94
N GLU A 397 6.06 15.13 -4.94
CA GLU A 397 5.43 14.55 -3.73
C GLU A 397 6.45 14.53 -2.57
N ASN A 398 6.04 14.97 -1.37
CA ASN A 398 6.94 14.90 -0.22
C ASN A 398 7.29 13.45 0.16
N CYS A 399 8.41 13.25 0.87
CA CYS A 399 8.92 11.92 1.19
C CYS A 399 7.94 11.02 1.97
N VAL A 400 7.02 11.62 2.75
CA VAL A 400 5.97 10.89 3.48
C VAL A 400 4.86 10.45 2.55
N CYS A 401 4.44 11.28 1.59
CA CYS A 401 3.50 10.91 0.54
C CYS A 401 4.03 9.77 -0.32
N LEU A 402 5.31 9.84 -0.72
CA LEU A 402 6.00 8.77 -1.43
C LEU A 402 6.03 7.48 -0.59
N ALA A 403 6.42 7.55 0.67
CA ALA A 403 6.44 6.38 1.56
C ALA A 403 5.04 5.79 1.79
N ASN A 404 4.00 6.63 1.88
CA ASN A 404 2.62 6.19 2.00
C ASN A 404 2.13 5.49 0.73
N ARG A 405 2.52 5.99 -0.45
CA ARG A 405 2.23 5.38 -1.76
C ARG A 405 2.90 4.01 -1.85
N ASP A 406 4.19 3.90 -1.54
CA ASP A 406 4.91 2.63 -1.59
C ASP A 406 4.33 1.60 -0.59
N LEU A 407 3.88 2.05 0.57
CA LEU A 407 3.15 1.20 1.52
C LEU A 407 1.85 0.65 0.91
N LEU A 408 1.06 1.48 0.24
CA LEU A 408 -0.16 1.03 -0.43
C LEU A 408 0.13 0.03 -1.56
N LEU A 409 1.16 0.28 -2.37
CA LEU A 409 1.58 -0.65 -3.43
C LEU A 409 1.97 -2.01 -2.87
N ALA A 410 2.74 -2.04 -1.77
CA ALA A 410 3.13 -3.30 -1.13
C ALA A 410 1.91 -4.08 -0.60
N ILE A 411 0.89 -3.39 -0.09
CA ILE A 411 -0.36 -4.02 0.36
C ILE A 411 -1.17 -4.55 -0.85
N ILE A 412 -1.23 -3.81 -1.95
CA ILE A 412 -1.87 -4.25 -3.21
C ILE A 412 -1.19 -5.51 -3.75
N ASP A 413 0.14 -5.55 -3.77
CA ASP A 413 0.88 -6.74 -4.20
C ASP A 413 0.67 -7.92 -3.24
N ALA A 414 0.56 -7.68 -1.93
CA ALA A 414 0.23 -8.72 -0.96
C ALA A 414 -1.17 -9.32 -1.18
N ALA A 415 -2.15 -8.52 -1.60
CA ALA A 415 -3.51 -8.98 -1.91
C ALA A 415 -3.54 -10.01 -3.05
N ARG A 416 -2.56 -9.96 -3.98
CA ARG A 416 -2.38 -10.98 -5.03
C ARG A 416 -2.00 -12.34 -4.46
N HIS A 417 -1.11 -12.35 -3.46
CA HIS A 417 -0.52 -13.59 -2.92
C HIS A 417 -1.44 -14.34 -1.96
N ASP A 418 -2.36 -13.65 -1.27
CA ASP A 418 -3.29 -14.31 -0.34
C ASP A 418 -4.33 -15.19 -1.05
N GLN A 419 -4.56 -14.99 -2.37
CA GLN A 419 -5.45 -15.83 -3.18
C GLN A 419 -5.10 -17.33 -3.10
N GLN A 420 -3.82 -17.66 -3.00
CA GLN A 420 -3.33 -19.04 -2.97
C GLN A 420 -3.65 -19.77 -1.64
N ARG A 421 -3.86 -19.03 -0.55
CA ARG A 421 -4.21 -19.63 0.75
C ARG A 421 -5.68 -19.97 0.86
N TRP A 422 -6.56 -19.13 0.32
CA TRP A 422 -8.01 -19.34 0.40
C TRP A 422 -8.52 -20.35 -0.65
N ALA A 423 -7.85 -20.48 -1.80
CA ALA A 423 -8.16 -21.51 -2.79
C ALA A 423 -7.88 -22.95 -2.32
N GLY A 424 -7.11 -23.13 -1.22
CA GLY A 424 -6.84 -24.43 -0.61
C GLY A 424 -7.82 -24.82 0.51
N VAL A 425 -8.83 -23.98 0.80
CA VAL A 425 -9.78 -24.16 1.92
C VAL A 425 -11.21 -24.42 1.44
N THR A 426 -11.47 -24.40 0.12
CA THR A 426 -12.79 -24.69 -0.48
C THR A 426 -12.92 -26.11 -0.99
#